data_AF-A0A967T873-F1
#
_entry.id   AF-A0A967T873-F1
#
_cell.length_a   1.000
_cell.length_b   1.000
_cell.length_c   1.000
_cell.angle_alpha   90.00
_cell.angle_beta   90.00
_cell.angle_gamma   90.00
#
_symmetry.space_group_name_H-M   'P 1'
#
loop_
_entity.id
_entity.type
_entity.pdbx_description
1 polymer ?
#
loop_
_entity_poly.entity_id
_entity_poly.type
_entity_poly.pdbx_seq_one_letter_code
_entity_poly.pdbx_strand_id
1 'polypeptide(L)' 'LGQLSEFSLLIAVLALETGAMGEQASYVVQAAAVFTFMVSSYAVVLRFPTPIAVVDRLRRD' A
#
# COMPACT_ATOMS: atom_id res chain seq x y z
N LEU A 1 7.19 -3.90 -0.59
CA LEU A 1 6.00 -3.13 -0.15
C LEU A 1 4.72 -3.73 -0.70
N GLY A 2 4.62 -4.04 -2.01
CA GLY A 2 3.46 -4.77 -2.57
C GLY A 2 3.15 -6.10 -1.87
N GLN A 3 4.14 -6.98 -1.69
CA GLN A 3 3.93 -8.28 -1.02
C GLN A 3 3.50 -8.19 0.46
N LEU A 4 3.94 -7.17 1.18
CA LEU A 4 3.53 -6.94 2.58
C LEU A 4 2.06 -6.47 2.65
N SER A 5 1.62 -5.68 1.67
CA SER A 5 0.22 -5.24 1.56
C SER A 5 -0.72 -6.40 1.21
N GLU A 6 -0.33 -7.27 0.28
CA GLU A 6 -1.12 -8.42 -0.15
C GLU A 6 -1.28 -9.44 0.97
N PHE A 7 -0.19 -9.79 1.66
CA PHE A 7 -0.24 -10.72 2.79
C PHE A 7 -1.10 -10.19 3.94
N SER A 8 -1.00 -8.89 4.25
CA SER A 8 -1.82 -8.27 5.31
C SER A 8 -3.32 -8.29 4.97
N LEU A 9 -3.68 -8.09 3.71
CA LEU A 9 -5.07 -8.20 3.23
C LEU A 9 -5.61 -9.61 3.36
N LEU A 10 -4.81 -10.63 3.01
CA LEU A 10 -5.21 -12.04 3.17
C LEU A 10 -5.48 -12.40 4.63
N ILE A 11 -4.62 -11.96 5.56
CA ILE A 11 -4.83 -12.18 7.00
C ILE A 11 -6.08 -11.47 7.52
N ALA A 12 -6.33 -10.24 7.07
CA ALA A 12 -7.52 -9.48 7.45
C ALA A 12 -8.83 -10.15 6.97
N VAL A 13 -8.85 -10.67 5.74
CA VAL A 13 -10.00 -11.42 5.22
C VAL A 13 -10.21 -12.72 5.99
N LEU A 14 -9.13 -13.47 6.25
CA LEU A 14 -9.20 -14.70 7.05
C LEU A 14 -9.73 -14.43 8.48
N ALA A 15 -9.29 -13.35 9.11
CA ALA A 15 -9.76 -12.96 10.43
C ALA A 15 -11.24 -12.54 10.42
N LEU A 16 -11.72 -11.94 9.33
CA LEU A 16 -13.13 -11.62 9.14
C LEU A 16 -13.98 -12.89 8.96
N GLU A 17 -13.53 -13.84 8.12
CA GLU A 17 -14.22 -15.11 7.87
C GLU A 17 -14.29 -16.01 9.12
N THR A 18 -13.25 -15.99 9.95
CA THR A 18 -13.20 -16.76 11.21
C THR A 18 -13.96 -16.08 12.36
N GLY A 19 -14.51 -14.88 12.15
CA GLY A 19 -15.16 -14.09 13.19
C GLY A 19 -14.21 -13.54 14.26
N ALA A 20 -12.89 -13.69 14.07
CA ALA A 20 -11.86 -13.14 14.95
C ALA A 20 -11.73 -11.61 14.82
N MET A 21 -12.27 -11.04 13.75
CA MET A 21 -12.25 -9.60 13.47
C MET A 21 -13.60 -9.13 12.93
N GLY A 22 -14.09 -7.99 13.44
CA GLY A 22 -15.31 -7.35 12.93
C GLY A 22 -15.08 -6.53 11.67
N GLU A 23 -16.16 -6.20 10.95
CA GLU A 23 -16.11 -5.45 9.69
C GLU A 23 -15.38 -4.10 9.81
N GLN A 24 -15.62 -3.37 10.91
CA GLN A 24 -14.96 -2.08 11.16
C GLN A 24 -13.43 -2.21 11.21
N ALA A 25 -12.91 -3.26 11.86
CA ALA A 25 -11.48 -3.51 11.93
C ALA A 25 -10.93 -3.94 10.55
N SER A 26 -11.69 -4.71 9.77
CA SER A 26 -11.33 -5.04 8.38
C SER A 26 -11.18 -3.79 7.53
N TYR A 27 -12.11 -2.84 7.65
CA TYR A 27 -12.05 -1.57 6.92
C TYR A 27 -10.82 -0.75 7.28
N VAL A 28 -10.43 -0.72 8.56
CA VAL A 28 -9.21 0.00 8.97
C VAL A 28 -7.97 -0.62 8.34
N VAL A 29 -7.85 -1.95 8.32
CA VAL A 29 -6.70 -2.63 7.71
C VAL A 29 -6.64 -2.38 6.20
N GLN A 30 -7.78 -2.50 5.51
CA GLN A 30 -7.88 -2.24 4.08
C GLN A 30 -7.53 -0.77 3.74
N ALA A 31 -8.09 0.19 4.50
CA ALA A 31 -7.79 1.61 4.31
C ALA A 31 -6.32 1.94 4.57
N ALA A 32 -5.74 1.39 5.63
CA ALA A 32 -4.32 1.56 5.94
C ALA A 32 -3.41 0.98 4.84
N ALA A 33 -3.78 -0.17 4.27
CA ALA A 33 -3.05 -0.78 3.16
C ALA A 33 -3.06 0.11 1.90
N VAL A 34 -4.23 0.60 1.49
CA VAL A 34 -4.37 1.52 0.35
C VAL A 34 -3.60 2.82 0.58
N PHE A 35 -3.75 3.43 1.75
CA PHE A 35 -3.08 4.68 2.08
C PHE A 35 -1.56 4.53 2.08
N THR A 36 -1.04 3.47 2.70
CA THR A 36 0.40 3.20 2.74
C THR A 36 0.95 2.90 1.34
N PHE A 37 0.19 2.18 0.51
CA PHE A 37 0.57 1.93 -0.89
C PHE A 37 0.65 3.23 -1.69
N MET A 38 -0.34 4.12 -1.54
CA MET A 38 -0.36 5.41 -2.19
C MET A 38 0.84 6.27 -1.75
N VAL A 39 1.02 6.47 -0.44
CA VAL A 39 2.14 7.23 0.13
C VAL A 39 3.48 6.67 -0.32
N SER A 40 3.65 5.35 -0.27
CA SER A 40 4.87 4.69 -0.75
C SER A 40 5.12 4.96 -2.23
N SER A 41 4.08 4.88 -3.06
CA SER A 41 4.21 5.09 -4.51
C SER A 41 4.67 6.51 -4.83
N TYR A 42 4.10 7.52 -4.16
CA TYR A 42 4.57 8.90 -4.28
C TYR A 42 5.97 9.10 -3.72
N ALA A 43 6.27 8.54 -2.55
CA ALA A 43 7.58 8.65 -1.93
C ALA A 43 8.68 8.05 -2.83
N VAL A 44 8.42 6.94 -3.51
CA VAL A 44 9.38 6.32 -4.44
C VAL A 44 9.65 7.23 -5.64
N VAL A 45 8.60 7.76 -6.29
CA VAL A 45 8.75 8.64 -7.47
C VAL A 45 9.49 9.94 -7.14
N LEU A 46 9.30 10.48 -5.94
CA LEU A 46 9.99 11.70 -5.50
C LEU A 46 11.44 11.46 -5.05
N ARG A 47 11.78 10.23 -4.63
CA ARG A 47 13.08 9.90 -4.03
C ARG A 47 14.04 9.19 -4.98
N PHE A 48 13.53 8.42 -5.94
CA PHE A 48 14.34 7.61 -6.84
C PHE A 48 14.15 8.03 -8.30
N PRO A 49 15.21 8.00 -9.13
CA PRO A 49 15.07 8.33 -10.54
C PRO A 49 14.21 7.28 -11.24
N THR A 50 13.01 7.69 -11.64
CA THR A 50 12.03 6.88 -12.35
C THR A 50 11.73 7.53 -13.70
N PRO A 51 11.48 6.77 -14.79
CA PRO A 51 11.17 7.33 -16.11
C PRO A 51 9.89 8.20 -16.12
N ILE A 52 9.02 8.04 -15.11
CA ILE A 52 7.79 8.83 -14.90
C ILE A 52 7.99 9.90 -13.81
N ALA A 53 9.24 10.27 -13.49
CA ALA A 53 9.51 11.26 -12.44
C ALA A 53 8.96 12.64 -12.83
N VAL A 54 8.21 13.25 -11.92
CA VAL A 54 7.65 14.62 -12.08
C VAL A 54 8.76 15.69 -11.99
N VAL A 55 9.89 15.35 -11.36
CA VAL A 55 11.04 16.24 -11.22
C VAL A 55 12.06 15.92 -12.32
N ASP A 56 12.37 16.89 -13.19
CA ASP A 56 13.26 16.68 -14.34
C ASP A 56 14.66 16.15 -13.95
N ARG A 57 15.20 16.53 -12.79
CA ARG A 57 16.50 16.02 -12.31
C ARG A 57 16.50 14.51 -11.99
N LEU A 58 15.32 13.93 -11.76
CA LEU A 58 15.13 12.51 -11.45
C LEU A 58 14.63 11.73 -12.67
N ARG A 59 14.33 12.38 -13.80
CA ARG A 59 14.07 11.66 -15.05
C ARG A 59 15.38 11.00 -15.47
N ARG A 60 15.33 9.68 -15.61
CA ARG A 60 16.29 8.95 -16.44
C ARG A 60 15.71 8.97 -17.83
N ASP A 61 16.31 9.78 -18.69
CA ASP A 61 16.07 9.79 -20.12
C ASP A 61 16.51 8.46 -20.75
#